data_AF-A0A840MTD9-F1
#
_entry.id   AF-A0A840MTD9-F1
#
_cell.length_a   1.000
_cell.length_b   1.000
_cell.length_c   1.000
_cell.angle_alpha   90.00
_cell.angle_beta   90.00
_cell.angle_gamma   90.00
#
_symmetry.space_group_name_H-M   'P 1'
#
loop_
_entity.id
_entity.type
_entity.pdbx_description
1 polymer ?
#
loop_
_entity_poly.entity_id
_entity_poly.type
_entity_poly.pdbx_seq_one_letter_code
_entity_poly.pdbx_strand_id
1 'polypeptide(L)'
;MPTIYSKNIWYYTEYPVVGNPPANKTLTLVYYNWSYPAPRPAGLTVYLCNSAVTLCADVTTVQSGSVNFTGQGVPATTPLRIYAGVSGSGTMSPLYGGTTNIVVNYQSNP
;
A
#
# COMPACT_ATOMS: atom_id res chain seq x y z
N MET A 1 -5.29 -1.54 -7.03
CA MET A 1 -6.01 -1.62 -5.73
C MET A 1 -6.73 -2.95 -5.61
N PRO A 2 -6.85 -3.55 -4.41
CA PRO A 2 -7.69 -4.73 -4.24
C PRO A 2 -9.17 -4.38 -4.43
N THR A 3 -9.98 -5.36 -4.81
CA THR A 3 -11.44 -5.25 -4.71
C THR A 3 -11.87 -5.72 -3.32
N ILE A 4 -12.69 -4.94 -2.63
CA ILE A 4 -13.21 -5.28 -1.30
C ILE A 4 -14.63 -5.81 -1.46
N TYR A 5 -14.90 -7.03 -0.99
CA TYR A 5 -16.22 -7.67 -1.13
C TYR A 5 -17.06 -7.59 0.15
N SER A 6 -16.40 -7.59 1.31
CA SER A 6 -17.06 -7.70 2.61
C SER A 6 -16.45 -6.75 3.64
N LYS A 7 -17.31 -6.28 4.56
CA LYS A 7 -16.87 -5.44 5.68
C LYS A 7 -16.08 -6.28 6.69
N ASN A 8 -15.20 -5.62 7.43
CA ASN A 8 -14.36 -6.21 8.48
C ASN A 8 -13.42 -7.31 7.98
N ILE A 9 -13.17 -7.37 6.66
CA ILE A 9 -12.17 -8.21 6.03
C ILE A 9 -11.15 -7.30 5.34
N TRP A 10 -9.89 -7.65 5.49
CA TRP A 10 -8.80 -7.00 4.79
C TRP A 10 -8.50 -7.70 3.47
N TYR A 11 -8.31 -6.90 2.43
CA TYR A 11 -7.90 -7.33 1.10
C TYR A 11 -6.60 -6.64 0.72
N TYR A 12 -5.82 -7.26 -0.15
CA TYR A 12 -4.55 -6.68 -0.57
C TYR A 12 -4.20 -6.96 -2.03
N THR A 13 -3.34 -6.10 -2.56
CA THR A 13 -2.65 -6.31 -3.82
C THR A 13 -1.18 -6.11 -3.59
N GLU A 14 -0.37 -7.08 -4.03
CA GLU A 14 1.08 -6.97 -4.03
C GLU A 14 1.58 -6.36 -5.35
N TYR A 15 2.53 -5.45 -5.21
CA TYR A 15 3.23 -4.79 -6.29
C TYR A 15 4.70 -5.23 -6.22
N PRO A 16 5.14 -6.12 -7.11
CA PRO A 16 6.54 -6.50 -7.17
C PRO A 16 7.38 -5.28 -7.56
N VAL A 17 8.62 -5.24 -7.07
CA VAL A 17 9.55 -4.21 -7.50
C VAL A 17 9.93 -4.48 -8.95
N VAL A 18 9.66 -3.50 -9.81
CA VAL A 18 10.06 -3.56 -11.22
C VAL A 18 11.41 -2.85 -11.37
N GLY A 19 12.32 -3.48 -12.11
CA GLY A 19 13.73 -3.08 -12.20
C GLY A 19 14.63 -4.02 -11.41
N ASN A 20 15.95 -3.84 -11.53
CA ASN A 20 16.96 -4.64 -10.83
C ASN A 20 17.67 -3.80 -9.78
N PRO A 21 17.00 -3.38 -8.68
CA PRO A 21 17.67 -2.69 -7.59
C PRO A 21 18.74 -3.62 -6.99
N PRO A 22 19.94 -3.10 -6.66
CA PRO A 22 20.97 -3.93 -6.05
C PRO A 22 20.51 -4.51 -4.70
N ALA A 23 20.83 -5.79 -4.45
CA ALA A 23 20.36 -6.53 -3.27
C ALA A 23 20.82 -5.95 -1.93
N ASN A 24 21.88 -5.13 -1.92
CA ASN A 24 22.43 -4.48 -0.72
C ASN A 24 21.83 -3.09 -0.43
N LYS A 25 20.78 -2.69 -1.14
CA LYS A 25 20.11 -1.40 -0.96
C LYS A 25 18.86 -1.56 -0.11
N THR A 26 18.51 -0.51 0.61
CA THR A 26 17.27 -0.45 1.40
C THR A 26 16.35 0.64 0.88
N LEU A 27 15.04 0.44 1.06
CA LEU A 27 14.02 1.42 0.70
C LEU A 27 14.18 2.70 1.52
N THR A 28 13.87 3.83 0.87
CA THR A 28 13.87 5.16 1.46
C THR A 28 12.50 5.79 1.30
N LEU A 29 12.34 6.75 0.41
CA LEU A 29 11.06 7.36 0.11
C LEU A 29 10.31 6.48 -0.88
N VAL A 30 9.08 6.10 -0.52
CA VAL A 30 8.16 5.40 -1.42
C VAL A 30 7.06 6.36 -1.81
N TYR A 31 7.00 6.72 -3.09
CA TYR A 31 5.90 7.48 -3.64
C TYR A 31 4.79 6.53 -4.05
N TYR A 32 3.56 6.96 -3.82
CA TYR A 32 2.39 6.15 -4.11
C TYR A 32 1.26 7.00 -4.66
N ASN A 33 0.42 6.36 -5.46
CA ASN A 33 -0.95 6.78 -5.65
C ASN A 33 -1.89 5.58 -5.57
N TRP A 34 -3.13 5.83 -5.20
CA TRP A 34 -4.19 4.84 -5.18
C TRP A 34 -5.56 5.48 -5.39
N SER A 35 -6.49 4.73 -5.98
CA SER A 35 -7.87 5.20 -6.14
C SER A 35 -8.92 4.13 -5.86
N TYR A 36 -10.02 4.58 -5.25
CA TYR A 36 -11.31 3.91 -5.27
C TYR A 36 -12.33 4.89 -5.86
N PRO A 37 -13.38 4.41 -6.55
CA PRO A 37 -14.47 5.27 -7.02
C PRO A 37 -15.11 6.06 -5.87
N ALA A 38 -15.52 7.30 -6.15
CA ALA A 38 -16.31 8.10 -5.24
C ALA A 38 -17.81 7.79 -5.40
N PRO A 39 -18.63 7.88 -4.33
CA PRO A 39 -18.21 8.13 -2.95
C PRO A 39 -17.56 6.89 -2.31
N ARG A 40 -16.54 7.13 -1.48
CA ARG A 40 -15.88 6.07 -0.71
C ARG A 40 -16.74 5.67 0.50
N PRO A 41 -16.88 4.38 0.83
CA PRO A 41 -17.67 3.95 1.97
C PRO A 41 -17.06 4.47 3.28
N ALA A 42 -17.92 4.83 4.24
CA ALA A 42 -17.49 5.13 5.60
C ALA A 42 -16.77 3.92 6.21
N GLY A 43 -15.72 4.17 6.98
CA GLY A 43 -14.90 3.12 7.59
C GLY A 43 -13.87 2.48 6.65
N LEU A 44 -13.70 2.99 5.41
CA LEU A 44 -12.59 2.63 4.54
C LEU A 44 -11.25 2.95 5.23
N THR A 45 -10.33 1.99 5.19
CA THR A 45 -8.94 2.15 5.61
C THR A 45 -8.03 1.60 4.53
N VAL A 46 -6.93 2.31 4.27
CA VAL A 46 -5.92 1.93 3.28
C VAL A 46 -4.54 2.11 3.89
N TYR A 47 -3.75 1.05 3.86
CA TYR A 47 -2.35 1.02 4.28
C TYR A 47 -1.44 0.70 3.10
N LEU A 48 -0.27 1.34 3.09
CA LEU A 48 0.87 0.94 2.28
C LEU A 48 1.86 0.20 3.17
N CYS A 49 2.07 -1.08 2.90
CA CYS A 49 2.90 -1.95 3.72
C CYS A 49 4.05 -2.58 2.94
N ASN A 50 5.10 -3.01 3.65
CA ASN A 50 6.02 -4.01 3.11
C ASN A 50 5.30 -5.36 2.90
N SER A 51 5.90 -6.26 2.09
CA SER A 51 5.30 -7.58 1.79
C SER A 51 4.94 -8.40 3.05
N ALA A 52 5.74 -8.30 4.11
CA ALA A 52 5.52 -9.01 5.38
C ALA A 52 4.46 -8.35 6.29
N VAL A 53 3.94 -7.17 5.94
CA VAL A 53 2.93 -6.43 6.73
C VAL A 53 3.42 -6.11 8.15
N THR A 54 4.75 -5.97 8.34
CA THR A 54 5.36 -5.57 9.61
C THR A 54 5.60 -4.08 9.70
N LEU A 55 5.63 -3.40 8.56
CA LEU A 55 5.78 -1.96 8.42
C LEU A 55 4.69 -1.45 7.50
N CYS A 56 3.77 -0.67 8.06
CA CYS A 56 2.62 -0.12 7.36
C CYS A 56 2.48 1.37 7.65
N ALA A 57 2.20 2.14 6.62
CA ALA A 57 1.85 3.54 6.72
C ALA A 57 0.36 3.72 6.38
N ASP A 58 -0.37 4.46 7.22
CA ASP A 58 -1.75 4.86 6.94
C ASP A 58 -1.75 5.90 5.81
N VAL A 59 -2.42 5.54 4.71
CA VAL A 59 -2.57 6.41 3.54
C VAL A 59 -4.03 6.68 3.23
N THR A 60 -4.96 6.34 4.13
CA THR A 60 -6.43 6.35 3.92
C THR A 60 -6.97 7.68 3.40
N THR A 61 -6.46 8.80 3.91
CA THR A 61 -6.96 10.14 3.59
C THR A 61 -6.23 10.78 2.41
N VAL A 62 -5.02 10.32 2.10
CA VAL A 62 -4.13 10.89 1.09
C VAL A 62 -3.98 9.89 -0.04
N GLN A 63 -4.66 10.14 -1.17
CA GLN A 63 -4.66 9.22 -2.32
C GLN A 63 -3.34 9.22 -3.11
N SER A 64 -2.52 10.26 -2.96
CA SER A 64 -1.22 10.36 -3.61
C SER A 64 -0.25 11.09 -2.70
N GLY A 65 0.94 10.55 -2.51
CA GLY A 65 1.92 11.13 -1.62
C GLY A 65 3.18 10.27 -1.52
N SER A 66 3.87 10.39 -0.39
CA SER A 66 5.06 9.60 -0.11
C SER A 66 5.10 9.13 1.34
N VAL A 67 5.69 7.97 1.58
CA VAL A 67 5.96 7.41 2.91
C VAL A 67 7.46 7.17 3.06
N ASN A 68 8.00 7.47 4.24
CA ASN A 68 9.43 7.35 4.50
C ASN A 68 9.76 6.02 5.19
N PHE A 69 10.47 5.15 4.48
CA PHE A 69 10.98 3.86 4.94
C PHE A 69 12.48 3.91 5.29
N THR A 70 13.09 5.09 5.27
CA THR A 70 14.52 5.26 5.59
C THR A 70 14.82 4.75 7.00
N GLY A 71 15.89 3.96 7.14
CA GLY A 71 16.30 3.37 8.42
C GLY A 71 15.46 2.17 8.86
N GLN A 72 14.43 1.78 8.12
CA GLN A 72 13.59 0.62 8.45
C GLN A 72 14.18 -0.72 7.99
N GLY A 73 15.33 -0.70 7.31
CA GLY A 73 16.04 -1.90 6.88
C GLY A 73 15.31 -2.74 5.82
N VAL A 74 14.26 -2.20 5.17
CA VAL A 74 13.49 -2.96 4.17
C VAL A 74 14.33 -3.10 2.89
N PRO A 75 14.66 -4.32 2.43
CA PRO A 75 15.45 -4.49 1.21
C PRO A 75 14.76 -3.86 -0.01
N ALA A 76 15.52 -3.24 -0.89
CA ALA A 76 15.00 -2.55 -2.08
C ALA A 76 14.33 -3.50 -3.09
N THR A 77 14.59 -4.80 -2.99
CA THR A 77 13.95 -5.87 -3.77
C THR A 77 12.61 -6.33 -3.18
N THR A 78 12.22 -5.83 -2.01
CA THR A 78 11.01 -6.26 -1.29
C THR A 78 9.77 -5.71 -1.98
N PRO A 79 8.80 -6.56 -2.38
CA PRO A 79 7.51 -6.10 -2.86
C PRO A 79 6.78 -5.24 -1.81
N LEU A 80 5.99 -4.29 -2.29
CA LEU A 80 5.11 -3.49 -1.45
C LEU A 80 3.66 -3.90 -1.69
N ARG A 81 2.80 -3.71 -0.69
CA ARG A 81 1.40 -4.10 -0.75
C ARG A 81 0.52 -2.93 -0.37
N ILE A 82 -0.57 -2.75 -1.11
CA ILE A 82 -1.68 -1.95 -0.60
C ILE A 82 -2.64 -2.89 0.13
N TYR A 83 -2.86 -2.63 1.40
CA TYR A 83 -3.79 -3.31 2.28
C TYR A 83 -5.02 -2.42 2.45
N ALA A 84 -6.23 -2.92 2.22
CA ALA A 84 -7.43 -2.12 2.36
C ALA A 84 -8.60 -2.92 2.94
N GLY A 85 -9.43 -2.24 3.71
CA GLY A 85 -10.60 -2.83 4.36
C GLY A 85 -11.65 -1.77 4.61
N VAL A 86 -12.90 -2.19 4.81
CA VAL A 86 -14.00 -1.31 5.21
C VAL A 86 -14.56 -1.82 6.53
N SER A 87 -14.47 -1.02 7.57
CA SER A 87 -15.04 -1.33 8.89
C SER A 87 -16.52 -0.94 8.98
N GLY A 88 -17.27 -1.62 9.83
CA GLY A 88 -18.65 -1.26 10.18
C GLY A 88 -19.63 -2.43 10.15
N SER A 89 -20.93 -2.11 10.25
CA SER A 89 -22.02 -3.09 10.28
C SER A 89 -22.84 -3.10 8.97
N GLY A 90 -23.62 -4.16 8.76
CA GLY A 90 -24.48 -4.34 7.59
C GLY A 90 -23.76 -4.86 6.35
N THR A 91 -24.49 -4.99 5.25
CA THR A 91 -23.98 -5.49 3.97
C THR A 91 -23.21 -4.40 3.21
N MET A 92 -22.40 -4.82 2.24
CA MET A 92 -21.76 -3.90 1.29
C MET A 92 -21.84 -4.45 -0.12
N SER A 93 -21.96 -3.55 -1.10
CA SER A 93 -21.63 -3.88 -2.48
C SER A 93 -20.11 -3.91 -2.65
N PRO A 94 -19.58 -4.73 -3.58
CA PRO A 94 -18.14 -4.75 -3.82
C PRO A 94 -17.60 -3.36 -4.17
N LEU A 95 -16.52 -2.96 -3.50
CA LEU A 95 -15.77 -1.75 -3.82
C LEU A 95 -14.62 -2.12 -4.75
N TYR A 96 -14.80 -1.84 -6.04
CA TYR A 96 -13.81 -2.15 -7.06
C TYR A 96 -12.60 -1.21 -6.97
N GLY A 97 -11.42 -1.82 -6.92
CA GLY A 97 -10.16 -1.11 -6.89
C GLY A 97 -9.90 -0.33 -8.18
N GLY A 98 -9.46 0.91 -8.05
CA GLY A 98 -8.98 1.72 -9.17
C GLY A 98 -7.47 1.56 -9.40
N THR A 99 -6.91 2.59 -10.05
CA THR A 99 -5.49 2.68 -10.38
C THR A 99 -4.61 2.69 -9.13
N THR A 100 -3.41 2.12 -9.26
CA THR A 100 -2.36 2.19 -8.25
C THR A 100 -1.01 2.27 -8.95
N ASN A 101 -0.16 3.14 -8.45
CA ASN A 101 1.23 3.23 -8.86
C ASN A 101 2.08 3.39 -7.60
N ILE A 102 3.19 2.66 -7.55
CA ILE A 102 4.14 2.72 -6.45
C ILE A 102 5.53 2.88 -7.06
N VAL A 103 6.23 3.93 -6.65
CA VAL A 103 7.61 4.20 -7.06
C VAL A 103 8.48 4.19 -5.81
N VAL A 104 9.55 3.41 -5.86
CA VAL A 104 10.45 3.23 -4.73
C VAL A 104 11.79 3.92 -5.00
N ASN A 105 12.26 4.69 -4.04
CA ASN A 105 13.65 5.12 -3.98
C ASN A 105 14.42 4.23 -3.01
N TYR A 106 15.70 4.00 -3.29
CA TYR A 106 16.58 3.19 -2.46
C TYR A 106 17.98 3.79 -2.36
N GLN A 107 18.68 3.46 -1.28
CA GLN A 107 20.06 3.89 -1.04
C GLN A 107 20.88 2.78 -0.39
N SER A 108 22.20 2.95 -0.30
CA SER A 108 23.02 2.08 0.56
C SER A 108 22.59 2.25 2.00
N ASN A 109 22.47 1.15 2.74
CA ASN A 109 22.48 1.27 4.19
C ASN A 109 23.81 1.93 4.61
N PRO A 110 23.80 3.00 5.43
CA PRO A 110 25.03 3.55 5.98
C PRO A 110 25.78 2.52 6.82
#